data_AF-A0A4E0QRM0-F1
#
_entry.id   AF-A0A4E0QRM0-F1
#
_cell.length_a   1.000
_cell.length_b   1.000
_cell.length_c   1.000
_cell.angle_alpha   90.00
_cell.angle_beta   90.00
_cell.angle_gamma   90.00
#
_symmetry.space_group_name_H-M   'P 1'
#
loop_
_entity.id
_entity.type
_entity.pdbx_description
1 polymer ?
#
loop_
_entity_poly.entity_id
_entity_poly.type
_entity_poly.pdbx_seq_one_letter_code
_entity_poly.pdbx_strand_id
1 'polypeptide(L)'
;MGIISIIADKVLDILDAVVDEKSARMSKINGRGLEVRGIWGTKELFIYGSPVTPEILDEHNISRTMNEFHWGDDSEGSEMAAFAILLWFLEKDEALVRKDIFFRDFVMRFPKEDFEILYNFVGWNNRITPGKYRKLVSTIDQAPGNDDD
;
A
#
# COMPACT_ATOMS: atom_id res chain seq x y z
N MET A 1 31.71 15.21 24.06
CA MET A 1 30.27 14.98 24.28
C MET A 1 29.57 16.31 23.99
N GLY A 2 28.64 16.50 23.07
CA GLY A 2 27.95 15.63 22.15
C GLY A 2 27.08 16.55 21.28
N ILE A 3 27.34 16.56 19.98
CA ILE A 3 26.44 17.15 18.97
C ILE A 3 25.81 16.00 18.16
N ILE A 4 26.58 14.92 17.98
CA ILE A 4 26.14 13.69 17.31
C ILE A 4 25.01 13.00 18.08
N SER A 5 25.02 13.03 19.41
CA SER A 5 23.98 12.40 20.25
C SER A 5 22.62 13.09 20.13
N ILE A 6 22.58 14.42 20.00
CA ILE A 6 21.31 15.20 19.95
C ILE A 6 20.61 15.05 18.60
N ILE A 7 21.38 14.87 17.52
CA ILE A 7 20.83 14.66 16.17
C ILE A 7 20.28 13.24 16.03
N ALA A 8 20.96 12.24 16.60
CA ALA A 8 20.49 10.86 16.56
C ALA A 8 19.12 10.69 17.26
N ASP A 9 18.96 11.25 18.46
CA ASP A 9 17.70 11.15 19.21
C ASP A 9 16.52 11.80 18.46
N LYS A 10 16.71 12.97 17.85
CA LYS A 10 15.65 13.63 17.07
C LYS A 10 15.27 12.87 15.79
N VAL A 11 16.24 12.20 15.16
CA VAL A 11 15.97 11.40 13.96
C VAL A 11 15.22 10.12 14.33
N LEU A 12 15.56 9.51 15.47
CA LEU A 12 14.83 8.35 16.02
C LEU A 12 13.37 8.70 16.34
N ASP A 13 13.11 9.81 17.03
CA ASP A 13 11.74 10.21 17.37
C ASP A 13 10.85 10.46 16.13
N ILE A 14 11.43 11.06 15.08
CA ILE A 14 10.71 11.30 13.81
C ILE A 14 10.44 9.98 13.08
N LEU A 15 11.41 9.06 13.06
CA LEU A 15 11.24 7.75 12.44
C LEU A 15 10.18 6.92 13.17
N ASP A 16 10.20 6.89 14.50
CA ASP A 16 9.22 6.16 15.30
C ASP A 16 7.79 6.70 15.07
N ALA A 17 7.62 8.04 15.01
CA ALA A 17 6.32 8.65 14.74
C ALA A 17 5.77 8.29 13.34
N VAL A 18 6.63 8.22 12.32
CA VAL A 18 6.23 7.84 10.95
C VAL A 18 5.89 6.36 10.87
N VAL A 19 6.65 5.50 11.54
CA VAL A 19 6.39 4.06 11.63
C VAL A 19 5.08 3.78 12.34
N ASP A 20 4.78 4.52 13.41
CA ASP A 20 3.51 4.42 14.13
C ASP A 20 2.32 4.84 13.25
N GLU A 21 2.49 5.91 12.46
CA GLU A 21 1.44 6.37 11.55
C GLU A 21 1.16 5.35 10.44
N LYS A 22 2.21 4.82 9.79
CA LYS A 22 2.05 3.77 8.77
C LYS A 22 1.44 2.50 9.36
N SER A 23 1.84 2.12 10.57
CA SER A 23 1.25 0.97 11.28
C SER A 23 -0.24 1.18 11.55
N ALA A 24 -0.65 2.39 11.95
CA ALA A 24 -2.05 2.73 12.13
C ALA A 24 -2.84 2.68 10.81
N ARG A 25 -2.27 3.23 9.72
CA ARG A 25 -2.86 3.18 8.37
C ARG A 25 -3.01 1.75 7.85
N MET A 26 -1.98 0.92 8.03
CA MET A 26 -2.01 -0.50 7.71
C MET A 26 -3.06 -1.26 8.52
N SER A 27 -3.18 -0.98 9.82
CA SER A 27 -4.21 -1.57 10.68
C SER A 27 -5.63 -1.24 10.18
N LYS A 28 -5.85 0.03 9.78
CA LYS A 28 -7.11 0.47 9.16
C LYS A 28 -7.41 -0.31 7.87
N ILE A 29 -6.40 -0.47 7.01
CA ILE A 29 -6.52 -1.23 5.75
C ILE A 29 -6.85 -2.70 6.01
N ASN A 30 -6.21 -3.30 7.01
CA ASN A 30 -6.46 -4.70 7.38
C ASN A 30 -7.88 -4.94 7.90
N GLY A 31 -8.47 -3.94 8.58
CA GLY A 31 -9.82 -4.05 9.12
C GLY A 31 -10.94 -3.72 8.12
N ARG A 32 -10.71 -2.78 7.20
CA ARG A 32 -11.78 -2.22 6.35
C ARG A 32 -11.56 -2.40 4.84
N GLY A 33 -10.35 -2.74 4.40
CA GLY A 33 -9.95 -2.71 2.99
C GLY A 33 -9.16 -1.46 2.63
N LEU A 34 -8.77 -1.28 1.38
CA LEU A 34 -8.11 -0.08 0.88
C LEU A 34 -9.14 0.79 0.16
N GLU A 35 -9.45 1.94 0.73
CA GLU A 35 -10.37 2.92 0.14
C GLU A 35 -9.56 3.92 -0.69
N VAL A 36 -9.82 3.97 -2.00
CA VAL A 36 -9.12 4.86 -2.93
C VAL A 36 -10.15 5.66 -3.71
N ARG A 37 -9.91 6.95 -3.85
CA ARG A 37 -10.70 7.87 -4.66
C ARG A 37 -9.79 8.64 -5.61
N GLY A 38 -10.21 8.82 -6.86
CA GLY A 38 -9.50 9.61 -7.86
C GLY A 38 -10.40 10.64 -8.52
N ILE A 39 -9.86 11.84 -8.78
CA ILE A 39 -10.54 12.91 -9.51
C ILE A 39 -9.83 13.13 -10.84
N TRP A 40 -10.45 12.70 -11.94
CA TRP A 40 -9.81 12.60 -13.25
C TRP A 40 -9.40 13.95 -13.83
N GLY A 41 -10.20 14.99 -13.56
CA GLY A 41 -9.93 16.34 -14.06
C GLY A 41 -8.70 16.99 -13.42
N THR A 42 -8.50 16.77 -12.11
CA THR A 42 -7.40 17.37 -11.34
C THR A 42 -6.22 16.43 -11.13
N LYS A 43 -6.36 15.15 -11.50
CA LYS A 43 -5.35 14.11 -11.28
C LYS A 43 -5.01 13.88 -9.80
N GLU A 44 -5.95 14.21 -8.92
CA GLU A 44 -5.80 14.03 -7.48
C GLU A 44 -6.22 12.61 -7.05
N LEU A 45 -5.43 12.02 -6.16
CA LEU A 45 -5.73 10.74 -5.52
C LEU A 45 -5.92 10.95 -4.02
N PHE A 46 -6.83 10.16 -3.44
CA PHE A 46 -7.11 10.18 -2.02
C PHE A 46 -7.17 8.75 -1.50
N ILE A 47 -6.62 8.53 -0.30
CA ILE A 47 -6.77 7.29 0.44
C ILE A 47 -7.46 7.62 1.75
N TYR A 48 -8.64 7.03 1.98
CA TYR A 48 -9.49 7.34 3.13
C TYR A 48 -9.76 8.85 3.32
N GLY A 49 -9.95 9.57 2.21
CA GLY A 49 -10.14 11.02 2.21
C GLY A 49 -8.87 11.86 2.41
N SER A 50 -7.74 11.26 2.77
CA SER A 50 -6.45 11.96 2.83
C SER A 50 -5.85 12.09 1.43
N PRO A 51 -5.42 13.29 1.01
CA PRO A 51 -4.79 13.47 -0.28
C PRO A 51 -3.48 12.68 -0.34
N VAL A 52 -3.25 12.04 -1.49
CA VAL A 52 -1.98 11.45 -1.87
C VAL A 52 -1.43 12.32 -2.97
N THR A 53 -0.22 12.83 -2.76
CA THR A 53 0.45 13.70 -3.71
C THR A 53 1.77 13.04 -4.15
N PRO A 54 2.32 13.40 -5.33
CA PRO A 54 3.53 12.74 -5.81
C PRO A 54 4.77 13.02 -4.94
N GLU A 55 4.72 13.97 -3.99
CA GLU A 55 5.84 14.31 -3.09
C GLU A 55 6.24 13.13 -2.19
N ILE A 56 5.31 12.22 -1.90
CA ILE A 56 5.63 10.98 -1.15
C ILE A 56 6.72 10.15 -1.85
N LEU A 57 6.86 10.27 -3.17
CA LEU A 57 7.93 9.60 -3.93
C LEU A 57 9.28 10.26 -3.66
N ASP A 58 9.31 11.60 -3.60
CA ASP A 58 10.53 12.37 -3.34
C ASP A 58 11.05 12.12 -1.91
N GLU A 59 10.14 12.09 -0.93
CA GLU A 59 10.45 11.75 0.48
C GLU A 59 11.13 10.37 0.59
N HIS A 60 10.75 9.45 -0.29
CA HIS A 60 11.30 8.10 -0.35
C HIS A 60 12.43 7.92 -1.37
N ASN A 61 12.98 9.00 -1.93
CA ASN A 61 14.05 8.98 -2.93
C ASN A 61 13.71 8.08 -4.14
N ILE A 62 12.49 8.23 -4.66
CA ILE A 62 12.01 7.56 -5.87
C ILE A 62 11.90 8.62 -6.95
N SER A 63 12.66 8.44 -8.03
CA SER A 63 12.65 9.36 -9.16
C SER A 63 11.26 9.37 -9.80
N ARG A 64 10.72 10.58 -10.02
CA ARG A 64 9.50 10.83 -10.79
C ARG A 64 9.81 11.71 -12.00
N THR A 65 9.19 11.43 -13.13
CA THR A 65 9.30 12.28 -14.35
C THR A 65 8.07 13.16 -14.55
N MET A 66 6.99 12.90 -13.81
CA MET A 66 5.73 13.63 -13.87
C MET A 66 5.39 14.24 -12.51
N ASN A 67 4.53 15.25 -12.49
CA ASN A 67 4.02 15.89 -11.27
C ASN A 67 2.54 15.57 -11.02
N GLU A 68 1.95 14.68 -11.82
CA GLU A 68 0.53 14.35 -11.77
C GLU A 68 0.36 12.83 -11.78
N PHE A 69 -0.67 12.34 -11.10
CA PHE A 69 -1.02 10.94 -11.12
C PHE A 69 -1.96 10.61 -12.27
N HIS A 70 -1.74 9.46 -12.89
CA HIS A 70 -2.67 8.89 -13.85
C HIS A 70 -3.23 7.57 -13.30
N TRP A 71 -4.25 7.03 -13.96
CA TRP A 71 -4.79 5.71 -13.68
C TRP A 71 -5.59 5.19 -14.89
N GLY A 72 -5.90 3.90 -14.87
CA GLY A 72 -6.66 3.23 -15.92
C GLY A 72 -5.88 3.00 -17.22
N ASP A 73 -4.55 3.19 -17.20
CA ASP A 73 -3.66 2.94 -18.32
C ASP A 73 -2.29 2.41 -17.86
N ASP A 74 -1.43 2.10 -18.83
CA ASP A 74 -0.06 1.62 -18.66
C ASP A 74 0.99 2.74 -18.59
N SER A 75 0.56 4.00 -18.37
CA SER A 75 1.48 5.13 -18.33
C SER A 75 2.35 5.15 -17.07
N GLU A 76 3.49 5.84 -17.14
CA GLU A 76 4.36 6.09 -15.98
C GLU A 76 3.63 6.82 -14.85
N GLY A 77 2.70 7.73 -15.15
CA GLY A 77 1.87 8.40 -14.13
C GLY A 77 0.98 7.42 -13.36
N SER A 78 0.52 6.35 -14.01
CA SER A 78 -0.24 5.25 -13.38
C SER A 78 0.66 4.34 -12.55
N GLU A 79 1.90 4.11 -12.99
CA GLU A 79 2.90 3.38 -12.22
C GLU A 79 3.30 4.16 -10.96
N MET A 80 3.51 5.47 -11.08
CA MET A 80 3.77 6.37 -9.96
C MET A 80 2.60 6.40 -8.96
N ALA A 81 1.36 6.43 -9.45
CA ALA A 81 0.18 6.33 -8.59
C ALA A 81 0.16 5.03 -7.80
N ALA A 82 0.50 3.89 -8.42
CA ALA A 82 0.61 2.62 -7.72
C ALA A 82 1.65 2.67 -6.60
N PHE A 83 2.81 3.26 -6.88
CA PHE A 83 3.88 3.41 -5.90
C PHE A 83 3.46 4.31 -4.73
N ALA A 84 2.88 5.47 -5.02
CA ALA A 84 2.42 6.43 -4.03
C ALA A 84 1.32 5.85 -3.12
N ILE A 85 0.39 5.09 -3.71
CA ILE A 85 -0.65 4.41 -2.93
C ILE A 85 -0.03 3.43 -1.95
N LEU A 86 0.92 2.60 -2.39
CA LEU A 86 1.59 1.63 -1.53
C LEU A 86 2.40 2.30 -0.41
N LEU A 87 3.17 3.35 -0.72
CA LEU A 87 3.98 4.07 0.26
C LEU A 87 3.15 4.76 1.35
N TRP A 88 1.89 5.08 1.07
CA TRP A 88 1.00 5.68 2.06
C TRP A 88 0.83 4.80 3.30
N PHE A 89 0.98 3.47 3.17
CA PHE A 89 0.78 2.51 4.27
C PHE A 89 1.82 1.38 4.35
N LEU A 90 2.80 1.34 3.45
CA LEU A 90 3.90 0.37 3.45
C LEU A 90 5.25 1.07 3.56
N GLU A 91 6.26 0.30 3.97
CA GLU A 91 7.64 0.72 3.81
C GLU A 91 8.12 0.63 2.37
N LYS A 92 9.14 1.43 2.05
CA LYS A 92 9.69 1.54 0.68
C LYS A 92 10.01 0.18 0.06
N ASP A 93 10.68 -0.69 0.82
CA ASP A 93 11.10 -2.00 0.32
C ASP A 93 9.89 -2.92 0.03
N GLU A 94 8.87 -2.87 0.88
CA GLU A 94 7.64 -3.63 0.67
C GLU A 94 6.84 -3.08 -0.52
N ALA A 95 6.77 -1.76 -0.67
CA ALA A 95 6.15 -1.11 -1.80
C ALA A 95 6.85 -1.49 -3.11
N LEU A 96 8.19 -1.47 -3.15
CA LEU A 96 8.99 -1.82 -4.32
C LEU A 96 8.72 -3.25 -4.79
N VAL A 97 8.67 -4.21 -3.87
CA VAL A 97 8.40 -5.63 -4.19
C VAL A 97 6.99 -5.83 -4.75
N ARG A 98 6.03 -4.99 -4.35
CA ARG A 98 4.61 -5.16 -4.68
C ARG A 98 4.11 -4.27 -5.82
N LYS A 99 4.88 -3.25 -6.23
CA LYS A 99 4.40 -2.20 -7.14
C LYS A 99 3.88 -2.77 -8.45
N ASP A 100 4.60 -3.67 -9.10
CA ASP A 100 4.27 -4.10 -10.47
C ASP A 100 2.98 -4.91 -10.50
N ILE A 101 2.77 -5.74 -9.48
CA ILE A 101 1.55 -6.53 -9.31
C ILE A 101 0.39 -5.60 -8.94
N PHE A 102 0.60 -4.66 -8.01
CA PHE A 102 -0.42 -3.71 -7.58
C PHE A 102 -0.86 -2.79 -8.72
N PHE A 103 0.09 -2.28 -9.49
CA PHE A 103 -0.12 -1.47 -10.68
C PHE A 103 -1.02 -2.20 -11.69
N ARG A 104 -0.65 -3.43 -12.08
CA ARG A 104 -1.40 -4.23 -13.05
C ARG A 104 -2.79 -4.65 -12.55
N ASP A 105 -2.89 -5.02 -11.28
CA ASP A 105 -4.12 -5.59 -10.73
C ASP A 105 -5.13 -4.51 -10.30
N PHE A 106 -4.66 -3.29 -9.98
CA PHE A 106 -5.52 -2.17 -9.56
C PHE A 106 -5.43 -0.98 -10.47
N VAL A 107 -4.28 -0.30 -10.48
CA VAL A 107 -4.22 1.07 -11.00
C VAL A 107 -4.49 1.11 -12.51
N MET A 108 -3.97 0.15 -13.27
CA MET A 108 -4.30 -0.02 -14.70
C MET A 108 -5.78 -0.34 -14.96
N ARG A 109 -6.49 -0.85 -13.96
CA ARG A 109 -7.90 -1.27 -14.07
C ARG A 109 -8.89 -0.25 -13.53
N PHE A 110 -8.41 0.84 -12.94
CA PHE A 110 -9.28 1.92 -12.54
C PHE A 110 -9.96 2.54 -13.77
N PRO A 111 -11.18 3.06 -13.64
CA PRO A 111 -11.85 3.72 -14.74
C PRO A 111 -11.12 5.05 -15.05
N LYS A 112 -11.02 5.43 -16.32
CA LYS A 112 -10.39 6.70 -16.77
C LYS A 112 -11.30 7.91 -16.54
N GLU A 113 -11.91 7.97 -15.37
CA GLU A 113 -12.88 8.96 -14.91
C GLU A 113 -12.79 9.03 -13.38
N ASP A 114 -13.63 9.87 -12.77
CA ASP A 114 -13.73 9.97 -11.32
C ASP A 114 -14.17 8.62 -10.73
N PHE A 115 -13.55 8.21 -9.63
CA PHE A 115 -13.88 6.94 -8.99
C PHE A 115 -13.73 7.00 -7.49
N GLU A 116 -14.46 6.11 -6.83
CA GLU A 116 -14.29 5.77 -5.42
C GLU A 116 -14.49 4.26 -5.27
N ILE A 117 -13.46 3.57 -4.78
CA ILE A 117 -13.44 2.12 -4.68
C ILE A 117 -12.98 1.68 -3.29
N LEU A 118 -13.54 0.57 -2.82
CA LEU A 118 -13.07 -0.12 -1.64
C LEU A 118 -12.53 -1.49 -2.04
N TYR A 119 -11.24 -1.70 -1.80
CA TYR A 119 -10.54 -2.90 -2.23
C TYR A 119 -10.22 -3.86 -1.06
N ASN A 120 -10.41 -5.16 -1.25
CA ASN A 120 -9.97 -6.17 -0.27
C ASN A 120 -8.45 -6.40 -0.37
N PHE A 121 -7.67 -5.47 0.20
CA PHE A 121 -6.22 -5.50 0.21
C PHE A 121 -5.65 -6.75 0.90
N VAL A 122 -6.24 -7.18 2.02
CA VAL A 122 -5.77 -8.37 2.75
C VAL A 122 -5.91 -9.62 1.88
N GLY A 123 -7.07 -9.79 1.24
CA GLY A 123 -7.32 -10.90 0.34
C GLY A 123 -6.35 -10.92 -0.84
N TRP A 124 -6.06 -9.77 -1.42
CA TRP A 124 -5.01 -9.64 -2.45
C TRP A 124 -3.63 -10.01 -1.97
N ASN A 125 -3.20 -9.38 -0.88
CA ASN A 125 -1.86 -9.55 -0.35
C ASN A 125 -1.59 -11.02 0.00
N ASN A 126 -2.59 -11.70 0.58
CA ASN A 126 -2.51 -13.12 0.87
C ASN A 126 -2.38 -13.98 -0.41
N ARG A 127 -3.07 -13.62 -1.51
CA ARG A 127 -3.02 -14.38 -2.78
C ARG A 127 -1.66 -14.27 -3.45
N ILE A 128 -1.02 -13.11 -3.36
CA ILE A 128 0.26 -12.85 -4.05
C ILE A 128 1.49 -13.22 -3.20
N THR A 129 1.33 -13.42 -1.88
CA THR A 129 2.42 -13.84 -0.99
C THR A 129 2.57 -15.38 -1.00
N PRO A 130 3.69 -15.95 -1.45
CA PRO A 130 3.83 -17.40 -1.69
C PRO A 130 3.73 -18.34 -0.48
N GLY A 131 3.48 -17.84 0.74
CA GLY A 131 3.58 -18.61 1.98
C GLY A 131 2.29 -18.82 2.79
N LYS A 132 1.22 -18.05 2.56
CA LYS A 132 0.03 -18.08 3.46
C LYS A 132 -1.10 -19.00 3.01
N TYR A 133 -1.24 -19.27 1.70
CA TYR A 133 -2.30 -20.16 1.21
C TYR A 133 -2.06 -21.65 1.49
N ARG A 134 -0.81 -22.08 1.77
CA ARG A 134 -0.54 -23.49 2.16
C ARG A 134 -1.05 -23.86 3.56
N LYS A 135 -1.21 -22.89 4.47
CA LYS A 135 -1.58 -23.18 5.87
C LYS A 135 -3.09 -23.14 6.12
N LEU A 136 -3.87 -22.45 5.29
CA LEU A 136 -5.33 -22.41 5.45
C LEU A 136 -6.03 -23.63 4.84
N VAL A 137 -5.48 -24.22 3.76
CA VAL A 137 -6.05 -25.44 3.15
C VAL A 137 -5.72 -26.68 3.99
N SER A 138 -4.58 -26.73 4.67
CA SER A 138 -4.20 -27.88 5.50
C SER A 138 -4.96 -28.01 6.83
N THR A 139 -5.68 -26.97 7.26
CA THR A 139 -6.46 -27.00 8.52
C THR A 139 -7.94 -27.32 8.29
N ILE A 140 -8.42 -27.27 7.04
CA ILE A 140 -9.82 -27.57 6.70
C ILE A 140 -10.00 -29.05 6.32
N ASP A 141 -8.91 -29.76 5.95
CA ASP A 141 -8.94 -31.18 5.56
C ASP A 141 -8.72 -32.19 6.71
N GLN A 142 -8.55 -31.73 7.96
CA GLN A 142 -8.62 -32.66 9.10
C GLN A 142 -10.07 -32.76 9.56
N ALA A 143 -10.79 -33.71 8.96
CA ALA A 143 -12.04 -34.24 9.50
C ALA A 143 -11.82 -34.63 10.98
N PRO A 144 -12.79 -34.36 11.88
CA PRO A 144 -12.72 -34.87 13.24
C PRO A 144 -12.59 -36.39 13.18
N GLY A 145 -11.56 -36.94 13.83
CA GLY A 145 -11.42 -38.37 14.00
C GLY A 145 -12.68 -38.91 14.64
N ASN A 146 -13.34 -39.84 13.96
CA ASN A 146 -14.29 -40.72 14.60
C ASN A 146 -13.48 -41.64 15.51
N ASP A 147 -13.45 -41.30 16.79
CA ASP A 147 -13.26 -42.26 17.85
C ASP A 147 -14.57 -43.08 17.92
N ASP A 148 -14.55 -44.29 17.40
CA ASP A 148 -15.53 -45.33 17.71
C ASP A 148 -14.77 -46.64 18.01
N ASP A 149 -15.19 -47.26 19.12
CA ASP A 149 -14.62 -48.38 19.90
C ASP A 149 -14.03 -49.59 19.14
#